data_AF-A0A369UJT9-F1
#
_entry.id   AF-A0A369UJT9-F1
#
_cell.length_a   1.000
_cell.length_b   1.000
_cell.length_c   1.000
_cell.angle_alpha   90.00
_cell.angle_beta   90.00
_cell.angle_gamma   90.00
#
_symmetry.space_group_name_H-M   'P 1'
#
loop_
_entity.id
_entity.type
_entity.pdbx_description
1 polymer ?
#
loop_
_entity_poly.entity_id
_entity_poly.type
_entity_poly.pdbx_seq_one_letter_code
_entity_poly.pdbx_strand_id
1 'polypeptide(L)'
;MRNLDQLAVPAKLKGDGIYIEGWRENASQQHTSAVAIYPDGRIYAAYYDVENGAIRYFSSDQSPGIHPAIELWIRRLAPTVETIVWPGAQSGATALPKTKIATQQNSSDPSPDEQAALLTVATSIWSASLANNWTMNAVVGDLLSDATGEILKCSAAFNLVPRPVGFMPGRLYLAANARAVVRYIAGVNQNRIYRTCISAVALHYRSSIEIASADI
;
A
#
# COMPACT_ATOMS: atom_id res chain seq x y z
N MET A 1 -2.30 18.63 19.92
CA MET A 1 -2.34 17.62 18.85
C MET A 1 -0.96 17.01 18.72
N ARG A 2 -0.83 15.68 18.71
CA ARG A 2 0.42 15.00 18.32
C ARG A 2 0.41 14.81 16.81
N ASN A 3 1.53 15.14 16.17
CA ASN A 3 1.71 15.03 14.71
C ASN A 3 1.69 13.56 14.27
N LEU A 4 1.33 13.33 13.00
CA LEU A 4 1.57 12.05 12.33
C LEU A 4 3.05 12.01 11.96
N ASP A 5 3.78 11.03 12.51
CA ASP A 5 5.23 10.93 12.41
C ASP A 5 5.68 9.76 11.53
N GLN A 6 4.74 8.91 11.11
CA GLN A 6 5.00 7.78 10.21
C GLN A 6 4.19 7.93 8.92
N LEU A 7 4.78 7.49 7.80
CA LEU A 7 4.15 7.51 6.47
C LEU A 7 4.28 6.14 5.80
N ALA A 8 3.24 5.72 5.09
CA ALA A 8 3.33 4.65 4.11
C ALA A 8 4.18 5.08 2.90
N VAL A 9 4.65 4.09 2.15
CA VAL A 9 5.18 4.33 0.81
C VAL A 9 4.07 4.94 -0.05
N PRO A 10 4.30 6.11 -0.67
CA PRO A 10 3.30 6.72 -1.55
C PRO A 10 2.91 5.80 -2.70
N ALA A 11 1.63 5.75 -3.03
CA ALA A 11 1.12 4.95 -4.13
C ALA A 11 0.77 5.85 -5.32
N LYS A 12 1.11 5.43 -6.52
CA LYS A 12 0.62 6.09 -7.74
C LYS A 12 -0.84 5.68 -7.96
N LEU A 13 -1.68 6.67 -8.26
CA LEU A 13 -3.07 6.47 -8.66
C LEU A 13 -3.20 6.59 -10.18
N LYS A 14 -4.29 6.08 -10.75
CA LYS A 14 -4.67 6.41 -12.13
C LYS A 14 -4.88 7.91 -12.28
N GLY A 15 -4.69 8.42 -13.50
CA GLY A 15 -4.78 9.86 -13.76
C GLY A 15 -3.67 10.68 -13.09
N ASP A 16 -2.52 10.04 -12.85
CA ASP A 16 -1.30 10.64 -12.28
C ASP A 16 -1.45 11.24 -10.87
N GLY A 17 -2.47 10.79 -10.13
CA GLY A 17 -2.60 11.11 -8.72
C GLY A 17 -1.57 10.39 -7.85
N ILE A 18 -1.39 10.88 -6.63
CA ILE A 18 -0.56 10.25 -5.59
C ILE A 18 -1.42 10.05 -4.35
N TYR A 19 -1.38 8.85 -3.80
CA TYR A 19 -1.95 8.49 -2.51
C TYR A 19 -0.86 8.44 -1.44
N ILE A 20 -1.13 9.04 -0.29
CA ILE A 20 -0.26 9.04 0.89
C ILE A 20 -1.10 8.67 2.10
N GLU A 21 -0.56 7.81 2.94
CA GLU A 21 -1.14 7.47 4.24
C GLU A 21 -0.12 7.74 5.34
N GLY A 22 -0.60 8.19 6.49
CA GLY A 22 0.24 8.47 7.65
C GLY A 22 -0.45 8.15 8.96
N TRP A 23 0.34 7.87 9.98
CA TRP A 23 -0.15 7.54 11.32
C TRP A 23 0.79 8.03 12.42
N ARG A 24 0.30 7.99 13.66
CA ARG A 24 1.12 8.18 14.86
C ARG A 24 1.90 6.91 15.19
N GLU A 25 3.12 7.06 15.70
CA GLU A 25 3.95 5.94 16.17
C GLU A 25 3.14 4.95 17.02
N ASN A 26 3.29 3.66 16.72
CA ASN A 26 2.61 2.57 17.43
C ASN A 26 1.06 2.63 17.43
N ALA A 27 0.44 3.45 16.57
CA ALA A 27 -1.00 3.71 16.58
C ALA A 27 -1.61 3.76 15.16
N SER A 28 -1.13 2.90 14.25
CA SER A 28 -1.50 2.91 12.82
C SER A 28 -2.98 2.73 12.50
N GLN A 29 -3.77 2.20 13.43
CA GLN A 29 -5.21 2.04 13.29
C GLN A 29 -6.03 2.97 14.20
N GLN A 30 -5.38 3.75 15.06
CA GLN A 30 -6.05 4.59 16.06
C GLN A 30 -5.95 6.09 15.72
N HIS A 31 -4.83 6.50 15.13
CA HIS A 31 -4.59 7.88 14.71
C HIS A 31 -3.92 7.86 13.34
N THR A 32 -4.74 7.89 12.30
CA THR A 32 -4.29 7.70 10.92
C THR A 32 -5.03 8.65 9.97
N SER A 33 -4.39 9.00 8.87
CA SER A 33 -4.97 9.80 7.80
C SER A 33 -4.54 9.28 6.45
N ALA A 34 -5.39 9.50 5.46
CA ALA A 34 -5.12 9.22 4.06
C ALA A 34 -5.41 10.46 3.21
N VAL A 35 -4.61 10.67 2.17
CA VAL A 35 -4.81 11.74 1.20
C VAL A 35 -4.52 11.24 -0.22
N ALA A 36 -5.38 11.60 -1.17
CA ALA A 36 -5.17 11.47 -2.60
C ALA A 36 -5.10 12.86 -3.22
N ILE A 37 -4.02 13.15 -3.95
CA ILE A 37 -3.75 14.44 -4.57
C ILE A 37 -3.54 14.24 -6.06
N TYR A 38 -4.22 15.03 -6.88
CA TYR A 38 -4.10 15.01 -8.34
C TYR A 38 -3.41 16.28 -8.87
N PRO A 39 -2.71 16.21 -10.01
CA PRO A 39 -2.07 17.39 -10.63
C PRO A 39 -3.05 18.50 -11.00
N ASP A 40 -4.33 18.17 -11.21
CA ASP A 40 -5.40 19.12 -11.52
C ASP A 40 -5.94 19.86 -10.27
N GLY A 41 -5.35 19.64 -9.09
CA GLY A 41 -5.72 20.28 -7.83
C GLY A 41 -6.85 19.57 -7.09
N ARG A 42 -7.38 18.45 -7.60
CA ARG A 42 -8.31 17.62 -6.83
C ARG A 42 -7.59 16.97 -5.65
N ILE A 43 -8.17 17.12 -4.47
CA ILE A 43 -7.67 16.59 -3.21
C ILE A 43 -8.81 15.89 -2.51
N TYR A 44 -8.55 14.67 -2.04
CA TYR A 44 -9.45 13.88 -1.22
C TYR A 44 -8.68 13.46 0.02
N ALA A 45 -9.14 13.83 1.20
CA ALA A 45 -8.44 13.58 2.46
C ALA A 45 -9.39 13.03 3.50
N ALA A 46 -8.92 12.10 4.31
CA ALA A 46 -9.66 11.63 5.47
C ALA A 46 -8.71 11.44 6.65
N TYR A 47 -9.23 11.63 7.86
CA TYR A 47 -8.52 11.23 9.07
C TYR A 47 -9.45 10.54 10.06
N TYR A 48 -8.87 9.63 10.83
CA TYR A 48 -9.52 8.90 11.90
C TYR A 48 -8.74 9.12 13.20
N ASP A 49 -9.48 9.46 14.25
CA ASP A 49 -8.96 9.53 15.60
C ASP A 49 -9.90 8.75 16.53
N VAL A 50 -9.36 7.72 17.19
CA VAL A 50 -10.12 6.82 18.06
C VAL A 50 -10.85 7.55 19.19
N GLU A 51 -10.34 8.70 19.66
CA GLU A 51 -10.98 9.49 20.70
C GLU A 51 -12.31 10.10 20.22
N ASN A 52 -12.41 10.39 18.92
CA ASN A 52 -13.61 10.95 18.31
C ASN A 52 -14.55 9.88 17.74
N GLY A 53 -14.05 8.66 17.51
CA GLY A 53 -14.83 7.51 17.05
C GLY A 53 -15.39 7.62 15.62
N ALA A 54 -15.06 8.68 14.88
CA ALA A 54 -15.57 8.96 13.54
C ALA A 54 -14.44 9.27 12.55
N ILE A 55 -14.62 8.84 11.30
CA ILE A 55 -13.78 9.30 10.18
C ILE A 55 -14.29 10.65 9.72
N ARG A 56 -13.41 11.65 9.59
CA ARG A 56 -13.74 12.92 8.95
C ARG A 56 -13.16 12.96 7.54
N TYR A 57 -14.03 13.04 6.54
CA TYR A 57 -13.67 13.07 5.12
C TYR A 57 -13.85 14.46 4.52
N PHE A 58 -12.89 14.88 3.70
CA PHE A 58 -12.79 16.18 3.04
C PHE A 58 -12.48 15.98 1.54
N SER A 59 -13.10 16.77 0.69
CA SER A 59 -12.86 16.75 -0.76
C SER A 59 -12.92 18.17 -1.34
N SER A 60 -12.01 18.47 -2.27
CA SER A 60 -12.13 19.68 -3.11
C SER A 60 -13.02 19.49 -4.34
N ASP A 61 -13.35 18.24 -4.66
CA ASP A 61 -14.32 17.87 -5.69
C ASP A 61 -15.72 17.78 -5.07
N GLN A 62 -16.72 18.37 -5.74
CA GLN A 62 -18.12 18.36 -5.32
C GLN A 62 -18.88 17.11 -5.77
N SER A 63 -18.21 16.20 -6.48
CA SER A 63 -18.79 14.92 -6.89
C SER A 63 -19.28 14.13 -5.67
N PRO A 64 -20.48 13.52 -5.73
CA PRO A 64 -20.99 12.71 -4.63
C PRO A 64 -20.13 11.45 -4.47
N GLY A 65 -19.86 11.07 -3.22
CA GLY A 65 -19.15 9.84 -2.87
C GLY A 65 -17.75 10.06 -2.28
N ILE A 66 -17.17 8.98 -1.76
CA ILE A 66 -15.81 8.96 -1.22
C ILE A 66 -14.87 8.47 -2.32
N HIS A 67 -13.69 9.08 -2.44
CA HIS A 67 -12.70 8.63 -3.41
C HIS A 67 -12.30 7.15 -3.16
N PRO A 68 -12.20 6.29 -4.18
CA PRO A 68 -11.97 4.84 -3.99
C PRO A 68 -10.74 4.49 -3.14
N ALA A 69 -9.63 5.23 -3.32
CA ALA A 69 -8.43 5.04 -2.49
C ALA A 69 -8.69 5.31 -1.00
N ILE A 70 -9.53 6.31 -0.70
CA ILE A 70 -9.94 6.63 0.67
C ILE A 70 -10.89 5.56 1.19
N GLU A 71 -11.86 5.10 0.39
CA GLU A 71 -12.75 4.00 0.79
C GLU A 71 -11.98 2.72 1.16
N LEU A 72 -10.94 2.39 0.40
CA LEU A 72 -10.08 1.24 0.67
C LEU A 72 -9.41 1.35 2.05
N TRP A 73 -8.92 2.53 2.39
CA TRP A 73 -8.37 2.83 3.71
C TRP A 73 -9.43 2.74 4.82
N ILE A 74 -10.62 3.31 4.62
CA ILE A 74 -11.73 3.28 5.59
C ILE A 74 -12.13 1.85 5.97
N ARG A 75 -12.18 0.93 4.99
CA ARG A 75 -12.55 -0.48 5.22
C ARG A 75 -11.68 -1.18 6.26
N ARG A 76 -10.46 -0.72 6.48
CA ARG A 76 -9.53 -1.30 7.47
C ARG A 76 -9.88 -0.94 8.92
N LEU A 77 -10.59 0.17 9.12
CA LEU A 77 -10.79 0.79 10.42
C LEU A 77 -12.16 0.43 11.02
N ALA A 78 -13.11 0.03 10.18
CA ALA A 78 -14.49 -0.31 10.53
C ALA A 78 -15.29 0.70 11.41
N PRO A 79 -15.13 2.04 11.32
CA PRO A 79 -15.93 2.98 12.12
C PRO A 79 -17.06 3.63 11.31
N THR A 80 -17.85 4.47 11.96
CA THR A 80 -18.82 5.37 11.31
C THR A 80 -18.10 6.50 10.56
N VAL A 81 -18.61 6.91 9.40
CA VAL A 81 -18.04 7.97 8.56
C VAL A 81 -18.86 9.26 8.65
N GLU A 82 -18.21 10.36 9.03
CA GLU A 82 -18.73 11.72 8.97
C GLU A 82 -18.13 12.45 7.76
N THR A 83 -18.98 12.81 6.81
CA THR A 83 -18.55 13.54 5.61
C THR A 83 -18.63 15.04 5.84
N ILE A 84 -17.51 15.75 5.64
CA ILE A 84 -17.43 17.21 5.74
C ILE A 84 -17.14 17.77 4.35
N VAL A 85 -18.17 18.31 3.71
CA VAL A 85 -18.02 19.04 2.45
C VAL A 85 -17.64 20.49 2.77
N TRP A 86 -16.46 20.93 2.32
CA TRP A 86 -16.03 22.32 2.52
C TRP A 86 -16.76 23.27 1.56
N PRO A 87 -17.49 24.30 2.06
CA PRO A 87 -17.99 25.36 1.21
C PRO A 87 -16.80 26.20 0.74
N GLY A 88 -16.56 26.26 -0.57
CA GLY A 88 -15.54 27.16 -1.16
C GLY A 88 -14.32 26.51 -1.81
N ALA A 89 -14.29 25.19 -1.97
CA ALA A 89 -13.35 24.56 -2.89
C ALA A 89 -13.71 24.97 -4.33
N GLN A 90 -13.10 26.05 -4.83
CA GLN A 90 -13.21 26.44 -6.22
C GLN A 90 -12.47 25.41 -7.07
N SER A 91 -13.24 24.65 -7.83
CA SER A 91 -12.75 23.76 -8.87
C SER A 91 -12.10 24.59 -9.99
N GLY A 92 -10.77 24.66 -9.98
CA GLY A 92 -9.99 25.01 -11.17
C GLY A 92 -10.02 23.89 -12.21
N ALA A 93 -11.22 23.46 -12.61
CA ALA A 93 -11.40 22.35 -13.54
C ALA A 93 -11.22 22.83 -14.98
N THR A 94 -10.02 22.67 -15.54
CA THR A 94 -9.89 22.59 -16.99
C THR A 94 -10.15 21.14 -17.37
N ALA A 95 -11.33 20.86 -17.92
CA ALA A 95 -11.75 19.52 -18.27
C ALA A 95 -10.83 18.93 -19.35
N LEU A 96 -10.10 17.86 -19.02
CA LEU A 96 -9.53 16.96 -20.02
C LEU A 96 -10.62 15.99 -20.52
N PRO A 97 -10.62 15.65 -21.82
CA PRO A 97 -11.61 14.75 -22.38
C PRO A 97 -11.50 13.36 -21.76
N LYS A 98 -12.63 12.88 -21.19
CA LYS A 98 -12.76 11.53 -20.64
C LYS A 98 -12.70 10.51 -21.78
N THR A 99 -11.54 9.91 -21.98
CA THR A 99 -11.39 8.76 -22.87
C THR A 99 -11.74 7.51 -22.08
N LYS A 100 -12.72 6.74 -22.54
CA LYS A 100 -13.01 5.40 -22.00
C LYS A 100 -11.82 4.50 -22.35
N ILE A 101 -11.00 4.16 -21.35
CA ILE A 101 -9.95 3.16 -21.51
C ILE A 101 -10.59 1.79 -21.29
N ALA A 102 -10.60 0.97 -22.34
CA ALA A 102 -10.93 -0.44 -22.25
C ALA A 102 -9.87 -1.15 -21.41
N THR A 103 -10.29 -2.01 -20.49
CA THR A 103 -9.40 -2.87 -19.68
C THR A 103 -8.69 -3.86 -20.62
N GLN A 104 -7.51 -3.49 -21.09
CA GLN A 104 -6.59 -4.41 -21.76
C GLN A 104 -5.75 -5.07 -20.67
N GLN A 105 -5.77 -6.39 -20.58
CA GLN A 105 -4.71 -7.12 -19.87
C GLN A 105 -3.39 -6.75 -20.55
N ASN A 106 -2.56 -5.98 -19.86
CA ASN A 106 -1.27 -5.57 -20.41
C ASN A 106 -0.36 -6.80 -20.48
N SER A 107 0.38 -6.95 -21.57
CA SER A 107 1.41 -7.97 -21.78
C SER A 107 2.60 -7.88 -20.79
N SER A 108 2.50 -7.00 -19.78
CA SER A 108 3.48 -6.79 -18.72
C SER A 108 3.17 -7.54 -17.43
N ASP A 109 1.94 -8.06 -17.28
CA ASP A 109 1.52 -8.75 -16.07
C ASP A 109 2.19 -10.12 -15.94
N PRO A 110 2.50 -10.56 -14.71
CA PRO A 110 3.16 -11.84 -14.48
C PRO A 110 2.30 -13.01 -14.96
N SER A 111 2.95 -14.08 -15.44
CA SER A 111 2.30 -15.35 -15.76
C SER A 111 1.63 -15.98 -14.53
N PRO A 112 0.66 -16.90 -14.69
CA PRO A 112 -0.03 -17.51 -13.55
C PRO A 112 0.92 -18.16 -12.52
N ASP A 113 1.99 -18.79 -12.99
CA ASP A 113 3.00 -19.41 -12.12
C ASP A 113 3.79 -18.35 -11.34
N GLU A 114 4.14 -17.23 -11.97
CA GLU A 114 4.78 -16.10 -11.31
C GLU A 114 3.85 -15.44 -10.29
N GLN A 115 2.56 -15.29 -10.61
CA GLN A 115 1.56 -14.76 -9.68
C GLN A 115 1.44 -15.64 -8.43
N ALA A 116 1.42 -16.97 -8.59
CA ALA A 116 1.40 -17.90 -7.45
C ALA A 116 2.68 -17.81 -6.60
N ALA A 117 3.84 -17.64 -7.24
CA ALA A 117 5.11 -17.46 -6.55
C ALA A 117 5.16 -16.13 -5.77
N LEU A 118 4.72 -15.03 -6.37
CA LEU A 118 4.62 -13.72 -5.73
C LEU A 118 3.62 -13.75 -4.57
N LEU A 119 2.46 -14.39 -4.72
CA LEU A 119 1.50 -14.58 -3.63
C LEU A 119 2.13 -15.35 -2.47
N THR A 120 2.91 -16.40 -2.76
CA THR A 120 3.62 -17.16 -1.72
C THR A 120 4.59 -16.26 -0.94
N VAL A 121 5.32 -15.36 -1.61
CA VAL A 121 6.16 -14.36 -0.93
C VAL A 121 5.31 -13.38 -0.11
N ALA A 122 4.25 -12.82 -0.69
CA ALA A 122 3.37 -11.85 -0.01
C ALA A 122 2.75 -12.42 1.27
N THR A 123 2.28 -13.68 1.24
CA THR A 123 1.69 -14.35 2.40
C THR A 123 2.70 -14.54 3.55
N SER A 124 4.00 -14.62 3.23
CA SER A 124 5.07 -14.72 4.24
C SER A 124 5.35 -13.40 4.97
N ILE A 125 4.96 -12.25 4.38
CA ILE A 125 5.17 -10.92 4.95
C ILE A 125 3.88 -10.40 5.62
N TRP A 126 2.72 -10.52 4.97
CA TRP A 126 1.45 -9.88 5.40
C TRP A 126 0.37 -10.83 5.93
N SER A 127 0.67 -12.12 6.06
CA SER A 127 -0.29 -13.21 6.29
C SER A 127 -1.18 -13.52 5.08
N ALA A 128 -1.66 -14.77 5.02
CA ALA A 128 -2.51 -15.23 3.93
C ALA A 128 -3.88 -14.57 3.90
N SER A 129 -4.48 -14.26 5.05
CA SER A 129 -5.81 -13.64 5.12
C SER A 129 -5.84 -12.25 4.48
N LEU A 130 -4.71 -11.54 4.48
CA LEU A 130 -4.57 -10.25 3.81
C LEU A 130 -4.15 -10.43 2.34
N ALA A 131 -3.04 -11.13 2.11
CA ALA A 131 -2.41 -11.23 0.79
C ALA A 131 -3.29 -11.94 -0.26
N ASN A 132 -4.17 -12.86 0.14
CA ASN A 132 -5.09 -13.54 -0.78
C ASN A 132 -6.15 -12.62 -1.39
N ASN A 133 -6.36 -11.43 -0.83
CA ASN A 133 -7.27 -10.43 -1.40
C ASN A 133 -6.58 -9.53 -2.44
N TRP A 134 -5.30 -9.79 -2.76
CA TRP A 134 -4.54 -8.97 -3.69
C TRP A 134 -4.41 -9.61 -5.07
N THR A 135 -4.55 -8.77 -6.09
CA THR A 135 -4.23 -9.11 -7.48
C THR A 135 -2.73 -8.96 -7.70
N MET A 136 -2.04 -10.04 -8.03
CA MET A 136 -0.58 -10.04 -8.28
C MET A 136 -0.24 -9.51 -9.68
N ASN A 137 -0.57 -8.25 -9.94
CA ASN A 137 -0.21 -7.57 -11.18
C ASN A 137 1.28 -7.14 -11.19
N ALA A 138 1.75 -6.58 -12.30
CA ALA A 138 3.14 -6.17 -12.45
C ALA A 138 3.61 -5.19 -11.35
N VAL A 139 2.78 -4.20 -11.02
CA VAL A 139 3.09 -3.15 -10.04
C VAL A 139 3.17 -3.72 -8.62
N VAL A 140 2.23 -4.60 -8.25
CA VAL A 140 2.26 -5.32 -6.97
C VAL A 140 3.52 -6.18 -6.87
N GLY A 141 3.90 -6.87 -7.94
CA GLY A 141 5.13 -7.66 -7.97
C GLY A 141 6.39 -6.83 -7.75
N ASP A 142 6.46 -5.63 -8.33
CA ASP A 142 7.60 -4.73 -8.17
C ASP A 142 7.64 -4.14 -6.74
N LEU A 143 6.50 -3.67 -6.20
CA LEU A 143 6.38 -3.22 -4.81
C LEU A 143 6.75 -4.32 -3.79
N LEU A 144 6.36 -5.57 -4.07
CA LEU A 144 6.71 -6.72 -3.24
C LEU A 144 8.22 -7.00 -3.25
N SER A 145 8.88 -6.77 -4.39
CA SER A 145 10.33 -6.89 -4.51
C SER A 145 11.05 -5.79 -3.72
N ASP A 146 10.57 -4.55 -3.80
CA ASP A 146 11.12 -3.43 -3.02
C ASP A 146 10.98 -3.68 -1.51
N ALA A 147 9.80 -4.09 -1.06
CA ALA A 147 9.56 -4.47 0.32
C ALA A 147 10.48 -5.62 0.77
N THR A 148 10.64 -6.65 -0.05
CA THR A 148 11.57 -7.77 0.25
C THR A 148 13.01 -7.28 0.36
N GLY A 149 13.43 -6.38 -0.53
CA GLY A 149 14.74 -5.75 -0.50
C GLY A 149 14.98 -4.92 0.77
N GLU A 150 13.97 -4.19 1.24
CA GLU A 150 14.04 -3.45 2.50
C GLU A 150 14.13 -4.36 3.72
N ILE A 151 13.37 -5.46 3.74
CA ILE A 151 13.50 -6.48 4.79
C ILE A 151 14.93 -6.99 4.82
N LEU A 152 15.49 -7.40 3.67
CA LEU A 152 16.86 -7.91 3.54
C LEU A 152 17.92 -6.90 4.00
N LYS A 153 17.72 -5.60 3.72
CA LYS A 153 18.59 -4.52 4.18
C LYS A 153 18.51 -4.34 5.70
N CYS A 154 17.30 -4.29 6.26
CA CYS A 154 17.07 -4.15 7.70
C CYS A 154 17.67 -5.33 8.49
N SER A 155 17.52 -6.56 7.97
CA SER A 155 18.08 -7.76 8.57
C SER A 155 19.49 -8.12 8.09
N ALA A 156 20.22 -7.19 7.46
CA ALA A 156 21.57 -7.48 6.95
C ALA A 156 22.58 -7.89 8.04
N ALA A 157 22.31 -7.54 9.30
CA ALA A 157 23.09 -7.97 10.46
C ALA A 157 22.92 -9.46 10.84
N PHE A 158 22.05 -10.21 10.13
CA PHE A 158 21.73 -11.61 10.42
C PHE A 158 22.71 -12.56 9.71
N ASN A 159 23.78 -12.97 10.39
CA ASN A 159 24.64 -14.07 9.92
C ASN A 159 24.02 -15.47 10.15
N LEU A 160 22.89 -15.57 10.87
CA LEU A 160 22.28 -16.85 11.26
C LEU A 160 21.34 -17.45 10.21
N VAL A 161 20.88 -16.66 9.23
CA VAL A 161 20.00 -17.12 8.16
C VAL A 161 20.66 -16.75 6.83
N PRO A 162 21.05 -17.72 5.99
CA PRO A 162 21.66 -17.44 4.69
C PRO A 162 20.75 -16.57 3.84
N ARG A 163 21.26 -15.41 3.42
CA ARG A 163 20.56 -14.52 2.48
C ARG A 163 20.50 -15.18 1.10
N PRO A 164 19.46 -14.89 0.29
CA PRO A 164 19.49 -15.15 -1.13
C PRO A 164 20.72 -14.45 -1.73
N VAL A 165 21.64 -15.23 -2.28
CA VAL A 165 22.86 -14.69 -2.89
C VAL A 165 22.46 -13.88 -4.13
N GLY A 166 23.00 -12.67 -4.26
CA GLY A 166 22.75 -11.81 -5.41
C GLY A 166 21.30 -11.35 -5.55
N PHE A 167 20.64 -10.97 -4.45
CA PHE A 167 19.31 -10.35 -4.52
C PHE A 167 19.31 -9.19 -5.51
N MET A 168 18.42 -9.26 -6.51
CA MET A 168 18.18 -8.20 -7.48
C MET A 168 16.75 -7.68 -7.31
N PRO A 169 16.56 -6.36 -7.14
CA PRO A 169 15.23 -5.76 -7.18
C PRO A 169 14.50 -6.10 -8.49
N GLY A 170 13.18 -6.29 -8.39
CA GLY A 170 12.30 -6.64 -9.49
C GLY A 170 11.51 -7.93 -9.26
N ARG A 171 10.30 -7.97 -9.81
CA ARG A 171 9.36 -9.10 -9.65
C ARG A 171 9.85 -10.42 -10.24
N LEU A 172 10.60 -10.39 -11.35
CA LEU A 172 11.08 -11.61 -12.03
C LEU A 172 12.06 -12.38 -11.14
N TYR A 173 13.02 -11.67 -10.53
CA TYR A 173 13.93 -12.29 -9.56
C TYR A 173 13.14 -12.88 -8.39
N LEU A 174 12.15 -12.13 -7.90
CA LEU A 174 11.38 -12.52 -6.73
C LEU A 174 10.55 -13.78 -6.98
N ALA A 175 9.87 -13.86 -8.13
CA ALA A 175 9.10 -15.03 -8.53
C ALA A 175 10.01 -16.25 -8.72
N ALA A 176 11.13 -16.10 -9.44
CA ALA A 176 12.09 -17.19 -9.66
C ALA A 176 12.72 -17.71 -8.36
N ASN A 177 12.88 -16.85 -7.34
CA ASN A 177 13.55 -17.17 -6.08
C ASN A 177 12.60 -17.25 -4.88
N ALA A 178 11.28 -17.34 -5.11
CA ALA A 178 10.27 -17.25 -4.06
C ALA A 178 10.51 -18.20 -2.89
N ARG A 179 10.91 -19.46 -3.16
CA ARG A 179 11.24 -20.44 -2.11
C ARG A 179 12.40 -20.00 -1.22
N ALA A 180 13.47 -19.46 -1.80
CA ALA A 180 14.63 -19.00 -1.06
C ALA A 180 14.27 -17.78 -0.19
N VAL A 181 13.50 -16.85 -0.76
CA VAL A 181 13.00 -15.66 -0.07
C VAL A 181 12.08 -16.01 1.09
N VAL A 182 11.10 -16.92 0.89
CA VAL A 182 10.20 -17.35 1.96
C VAL A 182 10.96 -18.05 3.09
N ARG A 183 11.93 -18.91 2.78
CA ARG A 183 12.79 -19.53 3.82
C ARG A 183 13.56 -18.47 4.61
N TYR A 184 14.08 -17.45 3.92
CA TYR A 184 14.76 -16.34 4.58
C TYR A 184 13.83 -15.58 5.52
N ILE A 185 12.66 -15.16 5.03
CA ILE A 185 11.65 -14.43 5.82
C ILE A 185 11.21 -15.26 7.02
N ALA A 186 10.97 -16.56 6.83
CA ALA A 186 10.63 -17.47 7.94
C ALA A 186 11.73 -17.53 9.00
N GLY A 187 13.01 -17.59 8.59
CA GLY A 187 14.15 -17.54 9.51
C GLY A 187 14.27 -16.21 10.26
N VAL A 188 14.10 -15.07 9.56
CA VAL A 188 14.10 -13.74 10.17
C VAL A 188 12.97 -13.62 11.21
N ASN A 189 11.79 -14.16 10.91
CA ASN A 189 10.62 -14.10 11.76
C ASN A 189 10.76 -14.90 13.07
N GLN A 190 11.69 -15.86 13.15
CA GLN A 190 11.95 -16.63 14.38
C GLN A 190 12.63 -15.80 15.47
N ASN A 191 13.25 -14.66 15.13
CA ASN A 191 13.91 -13.80 16.09
C ASN A 191 13.08 -12.53 16.37
N ARG A 192 12.80 -12.29 17.65
CA ARG A 192 11.94 -11.19 18.11
C ARG A 192 12.39 -9.81 17.63
N ILE A 193 13.70 -9.54 17.59
CA ILE A 193 14.22 -8.22 17.22
C ILE A 193 14.00 -7.98 15.72
N TYR A 194 14.22 -8.99 14.88
CA TYR A 194 14.20 -8.84 13.42
C TYR A 194 12.84 -9.09 12.79
N ARG A 195 11.93 -9.73 13.54
CA ARG A 195 10.49 -9.68 13.22
C ARG A 195 9.98 -8.23 13.09
N THR A 196 10.59 -7.28 13.78
CA THR A 196 10.29 -5.84 13.62
C THR A 196 10.61 -5.34 12.22
N CYS A 197 11.68 -5.82 11.56
CA CYS A 197 11.96 -5.47 10.16
C CYS A 197 10.81 -5.87 9.24
N ILE A 198 10.30 -7.10 9.39
CA ILE A 198 9.16 -7.59 8.60
C ILE A 198 7.91 -6.78 8.93
N SER A 199 7.62 -6.57 10.21
CA SER A 199 6.38 -5.91 10.64
C SER A 199 6.35 -4.42 10.28
N ALA A 200 7.49 -3.73 10.36
CA ALA A 200 7.62 -2.34 9.94
C ALA A 200 7.45 -2.21 8.42
N VAL A 201 8.22 -2.95 7.63
CA VAL A 201 8.10 -2.93 6.15
C VAL A 201 6.69 -3.33 5.72
N ALA A 202 6.10 -4.34 6.37
CA ALA A 202 4.73 -4.75 6.12
C ALA A 202 3.76 -3.57 6.32
N LEU A 203 3.91 -2.82 7.41
CA LEU A 203 3.07 -1.66 7.68
C LEU A 203 3.26 -0.55 6.63
N HIS A 204 4.51 -0.21 6.28
CA HIS A 204 4.82 0.87 5.35
C HIS A 204 4.36 0.61 3.90
N TYR A 205 4.40 -0.65 3.44
CA TYR A 205 4.06 -1.01 2.06
C TYR A 205 2.62 -1.50 1.88
N ARG A 206 1.86 -1.72 2.96
CA ARG A 206 0.50 -2.27 2.86
C ARG A 206 -0.39 -1.44 1.94
N SER A 207 -0.38 -0.13 2.09
CA SER A 207 -1.30 0.75 1.37
C SER A 207 -0.94 0.88 -0.11
N SER A 208 0.35 0.96 -0.45
CA SER A 208 0.78 0.99 -1.84
C SER A 208 0.41 -0.30 -2.57
N ILE A 209 0.59 -1.45 -1.91
CA ILE A 209 0.20 -2.75 -2.47
C ILE A 209 -1.32 -2.84 -2.66
N GLU A 210 -2.11 -2.46 -1.66
CA GLU A 210 -3.57 -2.51 -1.74
C GLU A 210 -4.12 -1.59 -2.85
N ILE A 211 -3.57 -0.38 -2.99
CA ILE A 211 -3.92 0.55 -4.08
C ILE A 211 -3.54 -0.02 -5.44
N ALA A 212 -2.31 -0.50 -5.60
CA ALA A 212 -1.83 -1.10 -6.85
C ALA A 212 -2.64 -2.35 -7.22
N SER A 213 -2.99 -3.18 -6.24
CA SER A 213 -3.81 -4.38 -6.41
C SER A 213 -5.23 -4.06 -6.86
N ALA A 214 -5.80 -2.98 -6.35
CA ALA A 214 -7.15 -2.53 -6.70
C ALA A 214 -7.21 -1.76 -8.03
N ASP A 215 -6.05 -1.46 -8.63
CA ASP A 215 -5.92 -0.73 -9.90
C ASP A 215 -6.67 0.63 -9.86
N ILE A 216 -6.42 1.38 -8.78
CA ILE A 216 -7.01 2.71 -8.49
C ILE A 216 -6.07 3.82 -8.96
#